data_AF-A0A2L2YSX9-F1
#
_entry.id   AF-A0A2L2YSX9-F1
#
_cell.length_a   1.000
_cell.length_b   1.000
_cell.length_c   1.000
_cell.angle_alpha   90.00
_cell.angle_beta   90.00
_cell.angle_gamma   90.00
#
_symmetry.space_group_name_H-M   'P 1'
#
loop_
_entity.id
_entity.type
_entity.pdbx_description
1 polymer ?
#
loop_
_entity_poly.entity_id
_entity_poly.type
_entity_poly.pdbx_seq_one_letter_code
_entity_poly.pdbx_strand_id
1 'polypeptide(L)'
;GGYGKYQNNMVLLFVAPVTVVLPMIMLSSLFIVSIPDHWCDVPKLEHFAFNTSEQRSLFSPDDDPSCRMYDLNFENISDFNNLDIIKNASTIPCTYGWIYDKSNYESTAATKWNLVCENSHYTSLILTLQNVGGIVGAPITSVLSDKYGRKIVYFSIVLLSVAVNVICPFIQDFTSFA
;
A
#
# COMPACT_ATOMS: atom_id res chain seq x y z
N GLY A 1 6.22 43.86 20.43
CA GLY A 1 5.40 42.80 19.84
C GLY A 1 5.52 41.58 20.72
N GLY A 2 4.45 41.22 21.42
CA GLY A 2 4.41 40.03 22.28
C GLY A 2 3.17 39.21 21.94
N TYR A 3 3.26 37.89 22.10
CA TYR A 3 2.13 36.98 21.89
C TYR A 3 0.97 37.37 22.82
N GLY A 4 -0.12 37.87 22.23
CA GLY A 4 -1.35 38.15 22.98
C GLY A 4 -2.07 36.86 23.36
N LYS A 5 -2.90 36.90 24.43
CA LYS A 5 -3.71 35.76 24.90
C LYS A 5 -4.55 35.13 23.78
N TYR A 6 -5.09 35.94 22.87
CA TYR A 6 -5.84 35.47 21.70
C TYR A 6 -4.98 34.64 20.74
N GLN A 7 -3.76 35.09 20.47
CA GLN A 7 -2.84 34.44 19.54
C GLN A 7 -2.35 33.11 20.11
N ASN A 8 -2.05 33.07 21.41
CA ASN A 8 -1.66 31.84 22.10
C ASN A 8 -2.82 30.83 22.16
N ASN A 9 -4.04 31.30 22.46
CA ASN A 9 -5.22 30.43 22.49
C ASN A 9 -5.55 29.86 21.10
N MET A 10 -5.37 30.64 20.03
CA MET A 10 -5.59 30.16 18.67
C MET A 10 -4.58 29.07 18.27
N VAL A 11 -3.30 29.23 18.62
CA VAL A 11 -2.27 28.23 18.35
C VAL A 11 -2.54 26.95 19.15
N LEU A 12 -2.84 27.08 20.44
CA LEU A 12 -3.11 25.94 21.32
C LEU A 12 -4.37 25.18 20.92
N LEU A 13 -5.47 25.89 20.62
CA LEU A 13 -6.77 25.26 20.37
C LEU A 13 -6.91 24.70 18.95
N PHE A 14 -6.31 25.35 17.93
CA PHE A 14 -6.52 24.96 16.53
C PHE A 14 -5.27 24.43 15.84
N VAL A 15 -4.13 25.09 16.01
CA VAL A 15 -2.91 24.72 15.27
C VAL A 15 -2.29 23.44 15.82
N ALA A 16 -2.15 23.35 17.14
CA ALA A 16 -1.56 22.20 17.81
C ALA A 16 -2.24 20.86 17.46
N PRO A 17 -3.58 20.70 17.57
CA PRO A 17 -4.20 19.41 17.23
C PRO A 17 -4.03 19.03 15.76
N VAL A 18 -4.17 19.99 14.83
CA VAL A 18 -3.99 19.71 13.40
C VAL A 18 -2.55 19.32 13.09
N THR A 19 -1.55 19.98 13.71
CA THR A 19 -0.14 19.60 13.52
C THR A 19 0.20 18.22 14.08
N VAL A 20 -0.59 17.68 15.01
CA VAL A 20 -0.46 16.31 15.51
C VAL A 20 -1.18 15.31 14.60
N VAL A 21 -2.36 15.67 14.11
CA VAL A 21 -3.19 14.78 13.27
C VAL A 21 -2.62 14.62 11.86
N LEU A 22 -2.10 15.67 11.24
CA LEU A 22 -1.52 15.60 9.88
C LEU A 22 -0.41 14.55 9.72
N PRO A 23 0.65 14.50 10.57
CA PRO A 23 1.66 13.46 10.46
C PRO A 23 1.10 12.07 10.74
N MET A 24 0.10 11.93 11.61
CA MET A 24 -0.56 10.63 11.80
C MET A 24 -1.23 10.16 10.50
N ILE A 25 -1.93 11.04 9.77
CA ILE A 25 -2.54 10.70 8.47
C ILE A 25 -1.46 10.30 7.46
N MET A 26 -0.35 11.02 7.41
CA MET A 26 0.77 10.67 6.52
C MET A 26 1.36 9.31 6.87
N LEU A 27 1.56 9.01 8.15
CA LEU A 27 2.07 7.70 8.58
C LEU A 27 1.07 6.58 8.30
N SER A 28 -0.23 6.84 8.44
CA SER A 28 -1.29 5.89 8.07
C SER A 28 -1.24 5.47 6.60
N SER A 29 -0.86 6.38 5.68
CA SER A 29 -0.72 6.03 4.27
C SER A 29 0.36 4.97 4.01
N LEU A 30 1.39 4.87 4.86
CA LEU A 30 2.40 3.80 4.73
C LEU A 30 1.77 2.42 4.93
N PHE A 31 0.85 2.29 5.90
CA PHE A 31 0.15 1.04 6.16
C PHE A 31 -0.86 0.70 5.06
N ILE A 32 -1.51 1.71 4.47
CA ILE A 32 -2.47 1.52 3.37
C ILE A 32 -1.78 0.92 2.13
N VAL A 33 -0.55 1.33 1.83
CA VAL A 33 0.17 0.85 0.63
C VAL A 33 1.12 -0.30 0.96
N SER A 34 1.16 -0.76 2.22
CA SER A 34 2.02 -1.88 2.63
C SER A 34 1.68 -3.16 1.86
N ILE A 35 2.73 -3.88 1.44
CA ILE A 35 2.63 -5.17 0.77
C ILE A 35 2.76 -6.27 1.85
N PRO A 36 1.69 -7.01 2.18
CA PRO A 36 1.79 -8.13 3.11
C PRO A 36 2.54 -9.31 2.48
N ASP A 37 2.92 -10.29 3.31
CA ASP A 37 3.47 -11.55 2.82
C ASP A 37 2.46 -12.22 1.88
N HIS A 38 2.96 -12.75 0.76
CA HIS A 38 2.15 -13.29 -0.32
C HIS A 38 2.84 -14.44 -1.02
N TRP A 39 2.04 -15.29 -1.66
CA TRP A 39 2.48 -16.42 -2.46
C TRP A 39 1.57 -16.61 -3.66
N CYS A 40 2.02 -17.36 -4.67
CA CYS A 40 1.22 -17.63 -5.86
C CYS A 40 -0.03 -18.45 -5.52
N ASP A 41 -1.17 -18.08 -6.12
CA ASP A 41 -2.37 -18.91 -6.10
C ASP A 41 -2.23 -20.07 -7.10
N VAL A 42 -2.73 -21.25 -6.72
CA VAL A 42 -2.72 -22.46 -7.55
C VAL A 42 -4.12 -23.12 -7.49
N PRO A 43 -5.06 -22.71 -8.35
CA PRO A 43 -6.47 -23.07 -8.22
C PRO A 43 -6.72 -24.58 -8.39
N LYS A 44 -5.89 -25.28 -9.16
CA LYS A 44 -6.01 -26.73 -9.36
C LYS A 44 -5.70 -27.55 -8.10
N LEU A 45 -5.11 -26.92 -7.09
CA LEU A 45 -4.77 -27.56 -5.82
C LEU A 45 -5.83 -27.41 -4.74
N GLU A 46 -6.81 -26.52 -4.93
CA GLU A 46 -7.92 -26.31 -3.99
C GLU A 46 -8.80 -27.55 -3.86
N HIS A 47 -8.83 -28.40 -4.90
CA HIS A 47 -9.52 -29.69 -4.90
C HIS A 47 -8.80 -30.78 -4.09
N PHE A 48 -7.54 -30.55 -3.69
CA PHE A 48 -6.76 -31.47 -2.88
C PHE A 48 -6.74 -30.99 -1.43
N ALA A 49 -6.92 -31.91 -0.47
CA ALA A 49 -6.98 -31.62 0.96
C ALA A 49 -5.60 -31.33 1.60
N PHE A 50 -4.72 -30.60 0.89
CA PHE A 50 -3.45 -30.15 1.44
C PHE A 50 -3.66 -28.93 2.31
N ASN A 51 -2.87 -28.83 3.38
CA ASN A 51 -2.86 -27.64 4.22
C ASN A 51 -2.17 -26.48 3.46
N THR A 52 -2.63 -25.25 3.63
CA THR A 52 -2.10 -24.07 2.89
C THR A 52 -0.60 -23.85 3.08
N SER A 53 -0.07 -24.21 4.25
CA SER A 53 1.37 -24.17 4.55
C SER A 53 2.18 -25.22 3.79
N GLU A 54 1.64 -26.42 3.58
CA GLU A 54 2.29 -27.49 2.82
C GLU A 54 2.25 -27.20 1.31
N GLN A 55 1.17 -26.58 0.84
CA GLN A 55 1.12 -26.09 -0.54
C GLN A 55 2.19 -25.02 -0.78
N ARG A 56 2.33 -24.07 0.15
CA ARG A 56 3.37 -23.03 0.06
C ARG A 56 4.77 -23.63 -0.04
N SER A 57 5.14 -24.59 0.80
CA SER A 57 6.49 -25.17 0.79
C SER A 57 6.79 -26.06 -0.42
N LEU A 58 5.75 -26.54 -1.11
CA LEU A 58 5.91 -27.45 -2.24
C LEU A 58 6.12 -26.72 -3.58
N PHE A 59 5.43 -25.59 -3.80
CA PHE A 59 5.39 -24.93 -5.12
C PHE A 59 6.16 -23.61 -5.20
N SER A 60 6.63 -23.13 -4.06
CA SER A 60 7.38 -21.90 -3.91
C SER A 60 8.88 -22.19 -4.02
N PRO A 61 9.60 -21.62 -5.01
CA PRO A 61 11.03 -21.85 -5.16
C PRO A 61 11.83 -21.17 -4.06
N ASP A 62 12.99 -21.75 -3.70
CA ASP A 62 13.85 -21.22 -2.62
C ASP A 62 14.45 -19.84 -2.95
N ASP A 63 14.61 -19.52 -4.23
CA ASP A 63 15.23 -18.27 -4.71
C ASP A 63 14.27 -17.07 -4.62
N ASP A 64 12.99 -17.26 -4.99
CA ASP A 64 11.96 -16.21 -5.01
C ASP A 64 10.57 -16.75 -4.65
N PRO A 65 10.32 -17.04 -3.37
CA PRO A 65 9.14 -17.80 -2.95
C PRO A 65 7.81 -17.06 -3.16
N SER A 66 7.81 -15.73 -3.10
CA SER A 66 6.59 -14.92 -3.18
C SER A 66 6.15 -14.58 -4.61
N CYS A 67 7.09 -14.61 -5.57
CA CYS A 67 6.88 -14.04 -6.90
C CYS A 67 6.95 -15.05 -8.04
N ARG A 68 7.53 -16.22 -7.80
CA ARG A 68 7.67 -17.28 -8.80
C ARG A 68 7.02 -18.56 -8.29
N MET A 69 6.63 -19.41 -9.23
CA MET A 69 6.22 -20.79 -8.98
C MET A 69 6.94 -21.73 -9.95
N TYR A 70 6.96 -23.01 -9.62
CA TYR A 70 7.41 -24.04 -10.56
C TYR A 70 6.42 -24.23 -11.71
N ASP A 71 6.93 -24.33 -12.93
CA ASP A 71 6.16 -24.64 -14.14
C ASP A 71 5.88 -26.14 -14.20
N LEU A 72 4.80 -26.53 -13.54
CA LEU A 72 4.34 -27.91 -13.51
C LEU A 72 3.05 -28.03 -14.31
N ASN A 73 2.98 -29.06 -15.14
CA ASN A 73 1.72 -29.43 -15.79
C ASN A 73 0.77 -30.01 -14.74
N PHE A 74 -0.06 -29.15 -14.16
CA PHE A 74 -1.07 -29.48 -13.15
C PHE A 74 -2.17 -30.47 -13.63
N GLU A 75 -2.01 -31.10 -14.79
CA GLU A 75 -2.92 -32.09 -15.34
C GLU A 75 -2.55 -33.52 -14.92
N ASN A 76 -1.27 -33.79 -14.64
CA ASN A 76 -0.80 -35.12 -14.27
C ASN A 76 -0.46 -35.20 -12.77
N ILE A 77 -1.31 -35.94 -12.04
CA ILE A 77 -1.23 -36.14 -10.59
C ILE A 77 0.06 -36.87 -10.16
N SER A 78 0.71 -37.58 -11.08
CA SER A 78 1.93 -38.36 -10.83
C SER A 78 3.16 -37.52 -10.50
N ASP A 79 3.20 -36.26 -10.93
CA ASP A 79 4.39 -35.41 -10.78
C ASP A 79 4.51 -34.83 -9.36
N PHE A 80 3.40 -34.81 -8.60
CA PHE A 80 3.36 -34.32 -7.21
C PHE A 80 4.00 -35.28 -6.20
N ASN A 81 4.18 -36.56 -6.53
CA ASN A 81 4.77 -37.54 -5.62
C ASN A 81 6.31 -37.50 -5.59
N ASN A 82 6.96 -36.85 -6.56
CA ASN A 82 8.41 -36.77 -6.65
C ASN A 82 8.88 -35.33 -6.43
N LEU A 83 9.22 -35.01 -5.17
CA LEU A 83 9.77 -33.71 -4.76
C LEU A 83 10.99 -33.26 -5.58
N ASP A 84 11.80 -34.21 -6.05
CA ASP A 84 12.99 -33.93 -6.87
C ASP A 84 12.65 -33.45 -8.29
N ILE A 85 11.49 -33.82 -8.82
CA ILE A 85 11.01 -33.35 -10.14
C ILE A 85 10.53 -31.91 -10.01
N ILE A 86 9.85 -31.59 -8.91
CA ILE A 86 9.34 -30.25 -8.63
C ILE A 86 10.50 -29.25 -8.48
N LYS A 87 11.52 -29.60 -7.69
CA LYS A 87 12.68 -28.72 -7.47
C LYS A 87 13.55 -28.51 -8.70
N ASN A 88 13.52 -29.45 -9.66
CA ASN A 88 14.26 -29.34 -10.92
C ASN A 88 13.45 -28.68 -12.04
N ALA A 89 12.18 -28.34 -11.81
CA ALA A 89 11.34 -27.68 -12.80
C ALA A 89 11.78 -26.22 -13.01
N SER A 90 11.53 -25.70 -14.21
CA SER A 90 11.72 -24.28 -14.50
C SER A 90 10.78 -23.42 -13.66
N THR A 91 11.22 -22.23 -13.27
CA THR A 91 10.38 -21.28 -12.52
C THR A 91 9.75 -20.25 -13.46
N ILE A 92 8.46 -19.99 -13.27
CA ILE A 92 7.67 -18.98 -14.00
C ILE A 92 7.09 -17.96 -13.02
N PRO A 93 6.77 -16.72 -13.46
CA PRO A 93 6.05 -15.76 -12.63
C PRO A 93 4.65 -16.27 -12.29
N CYS A 94 4.07 -15.81 -11.17
CA CYS A 94 2.72 -16.22 -10.78
C CYS A 94 1.69 -15.87 -11.88
N THR A 95 0.99 -16.86 -12.42
CA THR A 95 0.01 -16.72 -13.52
C THR A 95 -1.44 -16.68 -13.04
N TYR A 96 -1.76 -17.35 -11.94
CA TYR A 96 -3.13 -17.48 -11.43
C TYR A 96 -3.48 -16.48 -10.32
N GLY A 97 -2.60 -15.51 -10.04
CA GLY A 97 -2.79 -14.49 -9.01
C GLY A 97 -1.99 -14.80 -7.73
N TRP A 98 -2.36 -14.12 -6.64
CA TRP A 98 -1.67 -14.16 -5.36
C TRP A 98 -2.62 -14.34 -4.20
N ILE A 99 -2.20 -15.13 -3.23
CA ILE A 99 -2.82 -15.24 -1.92
C ILE A 99 -1.98 -14.42 -0.94
N TYR A 100 -2.66 -13.63 -0.12
CA TYR A 100 -2.04 -12.72 0.83
C TYR A 100 -2.28 -13.19 2.27
N ASP A 101 -1.27 -13.07 3.12
CA ASP A 101 -1.43 -13.25 4.56
C ASP A 101 -2.24 -12.11 5.16
N LYS A 102 -3.35 -12.46 5.82
CA LYS A 102 -4.28 -11.52 6.46
C LYS A 102 -4.03 -11.36 7.97
N SER A 103 -2.93 -11.91 8.49
CA SER A 103 -2.57 -11.83 9.91
C SER A 103 -2.47 -10.39 10.44
N ASN A 104 -1.90 -9.49 9.65
CA ASN A 104 -1.65 -8.09 10.04
C ASN A 104 -2.62 -7.09 9.40
N TYR A 105 -3.13 -7.39 8.19
CA TYR A 105 -3.98 -6.49 7.42
C TYR A 105 -5.07 -7.27 6.70
N GLU A 106 -6.34 -6.85 6.82
CA GLU A 106 -7.45 -7.46 6.07
C GLU A 106 -7.40 -7.15 4.57
N SER A 107 -7.03 -5.91 4.23
CA SER A 107 -6.92 -5.43 2.86
C SER A 107 -6.05 -4.17 2.81
N THR A 108 -5.15 -4.12 1.84
CA THR A 108 -4.31 -2.94 1.55
C THR A 108 -4.51 -2.51 0.09
N ALA A 109 -4.06 -1.31 -0.26
CA ALA A 109 -4.02 -0.87 -1.65
C ALA A 109 -3.22 -1.84 -2.52
N ALA A 110 -2.11 -2.37 -1.99
CA ALA A 110 -1.30 -3.36 -2.68
C ALA A 110 -2.06 -4.66 -2.98
N THR A 111 -2.85 -5.17 -2.03
CA THR A 111 -3.65 -6.39 -2.25
C THR A 111 -4.86 -6.13 -3.17
N LYS A 112 -5.42 -4.93 -3.16
CA LYS A 112 -6.59 -4.57 -3.98
C LYS A 112 -6.25 -4.50 -5.47
N TRP A 113 -5.08 -3.97 -5.82
CA TRP A 113 -4.64 -3.78 -7.21
C TRP A 113 -3.49 -4.71 -7.62
N ASN A 114 -3.18 -5.74 -6.81
CA ASN A 114 -2.09 -6.70 -7.06
C ASN A 114 -0.74 -6.02 -7.40
N LEU A 115 -0.36 -5.03 -6.58
CA LEU A 115 0.88 -4.26 -6.73
C LEU A 115 2.06 -5.00 -6.10
N VAL A 116 2.28 -6.23 -6.53
CA VAL A 116 3.33 -7.13 -6.01
C VAL A 116 4.32 -7.51 -7.11
N CYS A 117 5.50 -7.98 -6.69
CA CYS A 117 6.55 -8.48 -7.59
C CYS A 117 6.94 -7.44 -8.65
N GLU A 118 6.67 -7.69 -9.94
CA GLU A 118 6.95 -6.76 -11.03
C GLU A 118 6.27 -5.39 -10.84
N ASN A 119 5.07 -5.38 -10.24
CA ASN A 119 4.29 -4.17 -9.98
C ASN A 119 4.53 -3.56 -8.60
N SER A 120 5.48 -4.06 -7.82
CA SER A 120 5.80 -3.51 -6.48
C SER A 120 6.29 -2.06 -6.52
N HIS A 121 6.89 -1.64 -7.65
CA HIS A 121 7.39 -0.28 -7.84
C HIS A 121 6.29 0.79 -7.74
N TYR A 122 5.04 0.47 -8.08
CA TYR A 122 3.91 1.40 -7.98
C TYR A 122 3.65 1.87 -6.54
N THR A 123 3.82 0.98 -5.56
CA THR A 123 3.73 1.32 -4.14
C THR A 123 4.76 2.38 -3.75
N SER A 124 6.01 2.20 -4.19
CA SER A 124 7.07 3.18 -3.95
C SER A 124 6.77 4.49 -4.68
N LEU A 125 6.25 4.44 -5.91
CA LEU A 125 5.89 5.63 -6.68
C LEU A 125 4.85 6.49 -5.96
N ILE A 126 3.79 5.89 -5.41
CA ILE A 126 2.76 6.61 -4.64
C ILE A 126 3.39 7.37 -3.47
N LEU A 127 4.26 6.71 -2.70
CA LEU A 127 4.94 7.34 -1.57
C LEU A 127 5.91 8.46 -2.03
N THR A 128 6.59 8.28 -3.16
CA THR A 128 7.44 9.35 -3.71
C THR A 128 6.63 10.54 -4.19
N LEU A 129 5.50 10.32 -4.87
CA LEU A 129 4.59 11.37 -5.31
C LEU A 129 4.03 12.15 -4.13
N GLN A 130 3.65 11.46 -3.04
CA GLN A 130 3.21 12.10 -1.80
C GLN A 130 4.29 13.02 -1.23
N ASN A 131 5.54 12.57 -1.17
CA ASN A 131 6.65 13.36 -0.64
C ASN A 131 7.01 14.55 -1.56
N VAL A 132 7.06 14.33 -2.88
CA VAL A 132 7.30 15.38 -3.88
C VAL A 132 6.19 16.43 -3.84
N GLY A 133 4.93 15.99 -3.71
CA GLY A 133 3.77 16.86 -3.53
C GLY A 133 3.91 17.75 -2.29
N GLY A 134 4.44 17.21 -1.18
CA GLY A 134 4.78 18.00 0.01
C GLY A 134 5.86 19.05 -0.24
N ILE A 135 6.94 18.68 -0.94
CA ILE A 135 8.05 19.58 -1.28
C ILE A 135 7.58 20.74 -2.17
N VAL A 136 6.72 20.45 -3.16
CA VAL A 136 6.19 21.45 -4.09
C VAL A 136 5.06 22.27 -3.43
N GLY A 137 4.23 21.64 -2.60
CA GLY A 137 3.11 22.28 -1.92
C GLY A 137 3.54 23.27 -0.83
N ALA A 138 4.64 23.00 -0.12
CA ALA A 138 5.14 23.87 0.94
C ALA A 138 5.43 25.32 0.49
N PRO A 139 6.20 25.60 -0.58
CA PRO A 139 6.44 26.98 -1.03
C PRO A 139 5.16 27.65 -1.55
N ILE A 140 4.28 26.91 -2.25
CA ILE A 140 3.02 27.45 -2.78
C ILE A 140 2.13 27.95 -1.63
N THR A 141 1.92 27.09 -0.63
CA THR A 141 1.11 27.42 0.55
C THR A 141 1.74 28.54 1.38
N SER A 142 3.07 28.64 1.40
CA SER A 142 3.80 29.74 2.04
C SER A 142 3.55 31.08 1.35
N VAL A 143 3.70 31.15 0.03
CA VAL A 143 3.44 32.37 -0.76
C VAL A 143 1.97 32.79 -0.65
N LEU A 144 1.04 31.83 -0.71
CA LEU A 144 -0.39 32.09 -0.54
C LEU A 144 -0.69 32.66 0.85
N SER A 145 -0.09 32.08 1.90
CA SER A 145 -0.25 32.55 3.29
C SER A 145 0.17 34.01 3.45
N ASP A 146 1.25 34.42 2.79
CA ASP A 146 1.76 35.80 2.91
C ASP A 146 0.89 36.80 2.14
N LYS A 147 0.25 36.37 1.04
CA LYS A 147 -0.62 37.23 0.22
C LYS A 147 -2.05 37.35 0.73
N TYR A 148 -2.67 36.24 1.12
CA TYR A 148 -4.08 36.18 1.52
C TYR A 148 -4.28 36.13 3.05
N GLY A 149 -3.19 36.07 3.80
CA GLY A 149 -3.18 35.97 5.26
C GLY A 149 -3.19 34.51 5.73
N ARG A 150 -2.30 34.23 6.69
CA ARG A 150 -2.04 32.87 7.22
C ARG A 150 -3.28 32.15 7.75
N LYS A 151 -4.22 32.87 8.38
CA LYS A 151 -5.44 32.27 8.95
C LYS A 151 -6.37 31.71 7.87
N ILE A 152 -6.64 32.49 6.83
CA ILE A 152 -7.58 32.10 5.76
C ILE A 152 -7.01 30.90 5.01
N VAL A 153 -5.75 31.00 4.59
CA VAL A 153 -5.07 29.95 3.83
C VAL A 153 -4.98 28.65 4.61
N TYR A 154 -4.68 28.73 5.92
CA TYR A 154 -4.64 27.54 6.78
C TYR A 154 -5.98 26.80 6.84
N PHE A 155 -7.08 27.50 7.12
CA PHE A 155 -8.41 26.87 7.16
C PHE A 155 -8.84 26.35 5.79
N SER A 156 -8.52 27.05 4.71
CA SER A 156 -8.82 26.59 3.35
C SER A 156 -8.09 25.29 3.00
N ILE A 157 -6.80 25.18 3.32
CA ILE A 157 -6.02 23.96 3.07
C ILE A 157 -6.54 22.79 3.92
N VAL A 158 -6.82 23.03 5.20
CA VAL A 158 -7.36 21.98 6.08
C VAL A 158 -8.71 21.47 5.56
N LEU A 159 -9.61 22.37 5.13
CA LEU A 159 -10.89 21.98 4.54
C LEU A 159 -10.72 21.15 3.27
N LEU A 160 -9.81 21.56 2.39
CA LEU A 160 -9.49 20.82 1.16
C LEU A 160 -8.93 19.43 1.49
N SER A 161 -7.98 19.34 2.43
CA SER A 161 -7.40 18.07 2.85
C SER A 161 -8.46 17.12 3.42
N VAL A 162 -9.38 17.61 4.25
CA VAL A 162 -10.47 16.79 4.79
C VAL A 162 -11.37 16.28 3.66
N ALA A 163 -11.75 17.14 2.71
CA ALA A 163 -12.58 16.74 1.57
C ALA A 163 -11.91 15.62 0.75
N VAL A 164 -10.62 15.76 0.42
CA VAL A 164 -9.88 14.75 -0.34
C VAL A 164 -9.79 13.42 0.42
N ASN A 165 -9.49 13.45 1.73
CA ASN A 165 -9.39 12.22 2.53
C ASN A 165 -10.73 11.48 2.66
N VAL A 166 -11.85 12.20 2.66
CA VAL A 166 -13.19 11.59 2.68
C VAL A 166 -13.56 10.99 1.32
N ILE A 167 -13.12 11.60 0.22
CA ILE A 167 -13.42 11.15 -1.15
C ILE A 167 -12.55 9.95 -1.57
N CYS A 168 -11.27 9.93 -1.17
CA CYS A 168 -10.29 8.94 -1.61
C CYS A 168 -10.73 7.45 -1.46
N PRO A 169 -11.37 7.02 -0.36
CA PRO A 169 -11.82 5.62 -0.20
C PRO A 169 -12.85 5.16 -1.24
N PHE A 170 -13.60 6.09 -1.84
CA PHE A 170 -14.62 5.77 -2.85
C PHE A 170 -14.03 5.59 -4.25
N ILE A 171 -12.74 5.90 -4.44
CA ILE A 171 -12.06 5.75 -5.71
C ILE A 171 -11.77 4.26 -5.96
N GLN A 172 -12.33 3.73 -7.05
CA GLN A 172 -12.11 2.35 -7.47
C GLN A 172 -10.93 2.20 -8.44
N ASP A 173 -10.61 3.28 -9.17
CA ASP A 173 -9.54 3.29 -10.16
C ASP A 173 -8.16 3.57 -9.54
N PHE A 174 -7.18 2.75 -9.89
CA PHE A 174 -5.80 2.90 -9.43
C PHE A 174 -5.18 4.24 -9.84
N THR A 175 -5.39 4.68 -11.08
CA THR A 175 -4.82 5.94 -11.61
C THR A 175 -5.36 7.19 -10.95
N SER A 176 -6.57 7.12 -10.40
CA SER A 176 -7.19 8.23 -9.67
C SER A 176 -6.81 8.22 -8.17
N PHE A 177 -6.35 7.06 -7.68
CA PHE A 177 -5.87 6.87 -6.31
C PHE A 177 -4.38 7.26 -6.16
N ALA A 178 -3.55 6.97 -7.17
CA ALA A 178 -2.13 7.28 -7.23
C ALA A 178 -1.84 8.76 -7.56
#